data_AF-A0A527YK20-F1
#
_entry.id   AF-A0A527YK20-F1
#
_cell.length_a   1.000
_cell.length_b   1.000
_cell.length_c   1.000
_cell.angle_alpha   90.00
_cell.angle_beta   90.00
_cell.angle_gamma   90.00
#
_symmetry.space_group_name_H-M   'P 1'
#
loop_
_entity.id
_entity.type
_entity.pdbx_description
1 polymer ?
#
loop_
_entity_poly.entity_id
_entity_poly.type
_entity_poly.pdbx_seq_one_letter_code
_entity_poly.pdbx_strand_id
1 'polypeptide(L)'
;KGERGIAVLPDRVPEFRQGVAKAITYAQALGCEQVNCLAGIAPQGVERSVLEDVFAENLAFAAQKLEQAGIRLLIEPINTRDIP
;
A
#
# COMPACT_ATOMS: atom_id res chain seq x y z
N LYS A 1 -7.72 3.28 -17.45
CA LYS A 1 -7.86 2.26 -16.39
C LYS A 1 -6.80 2.57 -15.34
N GLY A 2 -7.18 3.00 -14.14
CA GLY A 2 -6.23 3.27 -13.05
C GLY A 2 -5.96 2.00 -12.25
N GLU A 3 -4.71 1.78 -11.87
CA GLU A 3 -4.34 0.72 -10.93
C GLU A 3 -4.84 1.08 -9.52
N ARG A 4 -5.34 0.09 -8.77
CA ARG A 4 -5.97 0.31 -7.45
C ARG A 4 -5.01 0.03 -6.29
N GLY A 5 -3.75 0.41 -6.46
CA GLY A 5 -2.66 0.03 -5.56
C GLY A 5 -1.97 -1.27 -5.98
N ILE A 6 -0.86 -1.55 -5.31
CA ILE A 6 0.08 -2.65 -5.65
C ILE A 6 0.66 -3.35 -4.42
N ALA A 7 0.16 -3.02 -3.22
CA ALA A 7 0.74 -3.51 -1.96
C ALA A 7 0.59 -5.03 -1.76
N VAL A 8 -0.35 -5.68 -2.45
CA VAL A 8 -0.59 -7.13 -2.41
C VAL A 8 0.19 -7.89 -3.49
N LEU A 9 0.88 -7.19 -4.40
CA LEU A 9 1.47 -7.80 -5.60
C LEU A 9 2.90 -8.31 -5.31
N PRO A 10 3.15 -9.64 -5.29
CA PRO A 10 4.44 -10.19 -4.90
C PRO A 10 5.59 -9.79 -5.84
N ASP A 11 5.29 -9.63 -7.12
CA ASP A 11 6.23 -9.26 -8.17
C ASP A 11 6.56 -7.75 -8.20
N ARG A 12 5.83 -6.93 -7.44
CA ARG A 12 5.97 -5.45 -7.41
C ARG A 12 6.34 -4.89 -6.04
N VAL A 13 6.81 -5.74 -5.11
CA VAL A 13 7.31 -5.30 -3.80
C VAL A 13 8.37 -4.17 -3.90
N PRO A 14 9.39 -4.24 -4.80
CA PRO A 14 10.36 -3.15 -4.92
C PRO A 14 9.73 -1.82 -5.35
N GLU A 15 8.76 -1.88 -6.26
CA GLU A 15 8.03 -0.71 -6.74
C GLU A 15 7.16 -0.11 -5.63
N PHE A 16 6.45 -0.95 -4.87
CA PHE A 16 5.68 -0.51 -3.70
C PHE A 16 6.56 0.26 -2.71
N ARG A 17 7.73 -0.28 -2.37
CA ARG A 17 8.65 0.35 -1.41
C ARG A 17 9.22 1.68 -1.92
N GLN A 18 9.47 1.81 -3.23
CA GLN A 18 9.81 3.09 -3.84
C GLN A 18 8.64 4.08 -3.80
N GLY A 19 7.41 3.58 -3.98
CA GLY A 19 6.18 4.35 -3.84
C GLY A 19 6.00 4.95 -2.46
N VAL A 20 6.33 4.21 -1.39
CA VAL A 20 6.30 4.73 0.00
C VAL A 20 7.22 5.92 0.17
N ALA A 21 8.45 5.86 -0.34
CA ALA A 21 9.39 6.98 -0.26
C ALA A 21 8.84 8.23 -0.98
N LYS A 22 8.25 8.05 -2.18
CA LYS A 22 7.59 9.13 -2.91
C LYS A 22 6.40 9.70 -2.13
N ALA A 23 5.56 8.84 -1.54
CA ALA A 23 4.41 9.24 -0.75
C ALA A 23 4.82 10.11 0.45
N ILE A 24 5.92 9.76 1.13
CA ILE A 24 6.50 10.58 2.21
C ILE A 24 6.91 11.96 1.68
N THR A 25 7.63 12.02 0.55
CA THR A 25 8.04 13.30 -0.05
C THR A 25 6.83 14.20 -0.34
N TYR A 26 5.79 13.65 -0.95
CA TYR A 26 4.57 14.41 -1.24
C TYR A 26 3.83 14.82 0.03
N ALA A 27 3.68 13.92 0.99
CA ALA A 27 2.99 14.19 2.24
C ALA A 27 3.67 15.34 3.01
N GLN A 28 5.00 15.34 3.10
CA GLN A 28 5.75 16.42 3.72
C GLN A 28 5.61 17.75 2.98
N ALA A 29 5.72 17.72 1.64
CA ALA A 29 5.57 18.93 0.83
C ALA A 29 4.17 19.55 0.92
N LEU A 30 3.15 18.73 1.18
CA LEU A 30 1.74 19.15 1.25
C LEU A 30 1.23 19.32 2.69
N GLY A 31 2.03 19.04 3.70
CA GLY A 31 1.59 19.02 5.10
C GLY A 31 0.52 17.96 5.39
N CYS A 32 0.52 16.85 4.65
CA CYS A 32 -0.42 15.76 4.84
C CYS A 32 0.07 14.82 5.95
N GLU A 33 -0.77 14.62 6.97
CA GLU A 33 -0.43 13.82 8.14
C GLU A 33 -0.83 12.34 8.00
N GLN A 34 -1.52 11.98 6.90
CA GLN A 34 -2.09 10.64 6.71
C GLN A 34 -1.93 10.16 5.27
N VAL A 35 -1.55 8.89 5.10
CA VAL A 35 -1.42 8.25 3.78
C VAL A 35 -2.19 6.94 3.77
N ASN A 36 -3.08 6.79 2.78
CA ASN A 36 -3.81 5.55 2.54
C ASN A 36 -2.98 4.60 1.68
N CYS A 37 -2.78 3.36 2.15
CA CYS A 37 -2.15 2.29 1.40
C CYS A 37 -3.20 1.46 0.69
N LEU A 38 -3.22 1.56 -0.64
CA LEU A 38 -4.11 0.78 -1.48
C LEU A 38 -3.54 -0.62 -1.71
N ALA A 39 -4.32 -1.64 -1.35
CA ALA A 39 -3.90 -3.03 -1.43
C ALA A 39 -3.59 -3.48 -2.87
N GLY A 40 -4.38 -3.04 -3.85
CA GLY A 40 -4.37 -3.60 -5.20
C GLY A 40 -5.35 -4.74 -5.39
N ILE A 41 -5.38 -5.26 -6.62
CA ILE A 41 -6.25 -6.40 -7.00
C ILE A 41 -5.44 -7.68 -6.84
N ALA A 42 -6.01 -8.68 -6.18
CA ALA A 42 -5.38 -9.99 -6.02
C ALA A 42 -5.11 -10.64 -7.40
N PRO A 43 -3.85 -11.01 -7.71
CA PRO A 43 -3.52 -11.69 -8.96
C PRO A 43 -4.10 -13.11 -8.97
N GLN A 44 -4.44 -13.60 -10.16
CA GLN A 44 -4.90 -14.98 -10.33
C GLN A 44 -3.74 -15.96 -10.18
N GLY A 45 -4.02 -17.15 -9.62
CA GLY A 45 -3.04 -18.24 -9.51
C GLY A 45 -2.01 -18.07 -8.39
N VAL A 46 -2.17 -17.07 -7.51
CA VAL A 46 -1.37 -16.92 -6.29
C VAL A 46 -2.21 -17.32 -5.09
N GLU A 47 -1.64 -18.15 -4.22
CA GLU A 47 -2.30 -18.57 -2.99
C GLU A 47 -2.63 -17.39 -2.08
N ARG A 48 -3.80 -17.46 -1.44
CA ARG A 48 -4.32 -16.37 -0.62
C ARG A 48 -3.38 -16.02 0.54
N SER A 49 -2.77 -17.03 1.17
CA SER A 49 -1.81 -16.83 2.26
C SER A 49 -0.59 -16.03 1.80
N VAL A 50 -0.06 -16.32 0.61
CA VAL A 50 1.07 -15.57 0.03
C VAL A 50 0.71 -14.09 -0.17
N LEU A 51 -0.50 -13.82 -0.63
CA LEU A 51 -0.99 -12.45 -0.80
C LEU A 51 -1.14 -11.72 0.53
N GLU A 52 -1.64 -12.41 1.55
CA GLU A 52 -1.77 -11.86 2.91
C GLU A 52 -0.41 -11.57 3.54
N ASP A 53 0.56 -12.48 3.39
CA ASP A 53 1.92 -12.31 3.87
C ASP A 53 2.60 -11.11 3.19
N VAL A 54 2.54 -11.03 1.85
CA VAL A 54 3.11 -9.92 1.08
C VAL A 54 2.47 -8.59 1.49
N PHE A 55 1.15 -8.55 1.66
CA PHE A 55 0.46 -7.33 2.07
C PHE A 55 0.84 -6.92 3.50
N ALA A 56 0.90 -7.86 4.44
CA ALA A 56 1.30 -7.60 5.81
C ALA A 56 2.74 -7.09 5.90
N GLU A 57 3.68 -7.71 5.17
CA GLU A 57 5.08 -7.26 5.11
C GLU A 57 5.22 -5.85 4.53
N ASN A 58 4.47 -5.55 3.47
CA ASN A 58 4.46 -4.22 2.86
C ASN A 58 3.83 -3.17 3.77
N LEU A 59 2.76 -3.51 4.50
CA LEU A 59 2.18 -2.62 5.51
C LEU A 59 3.15 -2.36 6.67
N ALA A 60 3.84 -3.39 7.16
CA ALA A 60 4.86 -3.23 8.20
C ALA A 60 6.01 -2.32 7.75
N PHE A 61 6.51 -2.52 6.52
CA PHE A 61 7.51 -1.64 5.92
C PHE A 61 7.02 -0.19 5.81
N ALA A 62 5.81 0.01 5.26
CA ALA A 62 5.25 1.33 5.07
C ALA A 62 5.01 2.04 6.42
N ALA A 63 4.47 1.33 7.41
CA ALA A 63 4.24 1.84 8.75
C ALA A 63 5.53 2.36 9.38
N GLN A 64 6.61 1.55 9.35
CA GLN A 64 7.91 1.94 9.89
C GLN A 64 8.46 3.22 9.21
N LYS A 65 8.34 3.31 7.88
CA LYS A 65 8.85 4.46 7.12
C LYS A 65 8.03 5.73 7.32
N LEU A 66 6.71 5.60 7.37
CA LEU A 66 5.79 6.72 7.60
C LEU A 66 5.88 7.23 9.03
N GLU A 67 6.05 6.34 10.02
CA GLU A 67 6.27 6.70 11.43
C GLU A 67 7.52 7.57 11.59
N GLN A 68 8.63 7.20 10.94
CA GLN A 68 9.86 8.02 10.93
C GLN A 68 9.65 9.43 10.36
N ALA A 69 8.62 9.62 9.54
CA ALA A 69 8.25 10.91 8.96
C ALA A 69 7.07 11.59 9.70
N GLY A 70 6.56 11.00 10.79
CA GLY A 70 5.42 11.52 11.54
C GLY A 70 4.07 11.39 10.81
N ILE A 71 3.95 10.47 9.85
CA ILE A 71 2.77 10.28 9.02
C ILE A 71 2.02 9.00 9.45
N ARG A 72 0.69 9.08 9.58
CA ARG A 72 -0.16 7.92 9.88
C ARG A 72 -0.44 7.11 8.62
N LEU A 73 -0.17 5.81 8.68
CA LEU A 73 -0.61 4.85 7.67
C LEU A 73 -2.08 4.48 7.90
N LEU A 74 -2.87 4.49 6.82
CA LEU A 74 -4.25 4.02 6.78
C LEU A 74 -4.40 2.85 5.78
N ILE A 75 -5.41 2.02 6.01
CA ILE A 75 -5.94 1.07 5.03
C ILE A 75 -7.45 1.31 4.90
N GLU A 76 -7.99 1.09 3.71
CA GLU A 76 -9.40 1.27 3.42
C GLU A 76 -10.00 -0.05 2.89
N PRO A 77 -10.79 -0.77 3.70
CA PRO A 77 -11.60 -1.88 3.21
C PRO A 77 -12.69 -1.36 2.27
N ILE A 78 -12.75 -1.92 1.06
CA ILE A 78 -13.76 -1.60 0.04
C ILE A 78 -14.78 -2.75 -0.11
N ASN A 79 -15.80 -2.53 -0.94
CA ASN A 79 -16.83 -3.52 -1.24
C ASN A 79 -16.80 -3.97 -2.70
N THR A 80 -17.26 -5.19 -2.96
CA THR A 80 -17.28 -5.82 -4.30
C THR A 80 -18.42 -5.36 -5.22
N ARG A 81 -19.22 -4.36 -4.81
CA ARG A 81 -20.36 -3.82 -5.59
C ARG A 81 -19.97 -2.51 -6.27
N ASP A 82 -19.49 -1.55 -5.50
CA ASP A 82 -19.17 -0.19 -5.98
C ASP A 82 -17.72 -0.09 -6.48
N ILE A 83 -16.82 -0.86 -5.89
CA ILE A 83 -15.39 -0.89 -6.24
C ILE A 83 -14.97 -2.37 -6.49
N PRO A 84 -15.52 -3.04 -7.53
CA PRO A 84 -15.23 -4.43 -7.86
C PRO A 84 -13.85 -4.61 -8.49
#